data_AF-A0A7X5VRJ3-F1
#
_entry.id   AF-A0A7X5VRJ3-F1
#
_cell.length_a   1.000
_cell.length_b   1.000
_cell.length_c   1.000
_cell.angle_alpha   90.00
_cell.angle_beta   90.00
_cell.angle_gamma   90.00
#
_symmetry.space_group_name_H-M   'P 1'
#
loop_
_entity.id
_entity.type
_entity.pdbx_description
1 polymer ?
#
loop_
_entity_poly.entity_id
_entity_poly.type
_entity_poly.pdbx_seq_one_letter_code
_entity_poly.pdbx_strand_id
1 'polypeptide(L)'
;MLTGIYSFLGASWMLLLDAPDVAFTEAAVGAGISTVIMLATLSLTTREEKVCRFRVLPLLVVVATGAALVYATLDMPVHGDPAAPAHLHVAPEYIADVVPTPDGEVLQVGIPNVVTAVLASYRGYDTLGETVVIFTAGVAVMLLLRRPRREDES
;
A
#
# COMPACT_ATOMS: atom_id res chain seq x y z
N MET A 1 -10.70 -9.92 -11.12
CA MET A 1 -11.45 -10.57 -10.01
C MET A 1 -10.51 -11.18 -8.98
N LEU A 2 -9.57 -12.06 -9.36
CA LEU A 2 -8.60 -12.65 -8.42
C LEU A 2 -7.73 -11.60 -7.69
N THR A 3 -7.33 -10.52 -8.37
CA THR A 3 -6.56 -9.42 -7.78
C THR A 3 -7.32 -8.68 -6.67
N GLY A 4 -8.62 -8.39 -6.88
CA GLY A 4 -9.46 -7.75 -5.85
C GLY A 4 -9.71 -8.64 -4.63
N ILE A 5 -9.90 -9.95 -4.85
CA ILE A 5 -10.03 -10.93 -3.76
C ILE A 5 -8.72 -11.01 -2.96
N TYR A 6 -7.58 -11.06 -3.64
CA TYR A 6 -6.27 -11.04 -3.01
C TYR A 6 -6.09 -9.83 -2.09
N SER A 7 -6.37 -8.62 -2.58
CA SER A 7 -6.30 -7.39 -1.77
C SER A 7 -7.28 -7.40 -0.60
N PHE A 8 -8.50 -7.90 -0.79
CA PHE A 8 -9.47 -8.00 0.30
C PHE A 8 -9.02 -8.97 1.42
N LEU A 9 -8.44 -10.12 1.04
CA LEU A 9 -7.84 -11.05 1.99
C LEU A 9 -6.62 -10.42 2.69
N GLY A 10 -5.79 -9.67 1.96
CA GLY A 10 -4.67 -8.91 2.53
C GLY A 10 -5.12 -7.87 3.55
N ALA A 11 -6.14 -7.07 3.24
CA ALA A 11 -6.72 -6.11 4.18
C ALA A 11 -7.29 -6.81 5.43
N SER A 12 -7.95 -7.94 5.25
CA SER A 12 -8.48 -8.75 6.37
C SER A 12 -7.35 -9.28 7.25
N TRP A 13 -6.24 -9.73 6.64
CA TRP A 13 -5.05 -10.17 7.35
C TRP A 13 -4.41 -9.04 8.17
N MET A 14 -4.26 -7.84 7.60
CA MET A 14 -3.72 -6.67 8.32
C MET A 14 -4.63 -6.25 9.49
N LEU A 15 -5.95 -6.35 9.34
CA LEU A 15 -6.88 -6.09 10.43
C LEU A 15 -6.71 -7.10 11.57
N LEU A 16 -6.48 -8.38 11.26
CA LEU A 16 -6.18 -9.41 12.27
C LEU A 16 -4.85 -9.15 13.01
N LEU A 17 -3.92 -8.44 12.37
CA LEU A 17 -2.65 -8.01 12.96
C LEU A 17 -2.75 -6.66 13.70
N ASP A 18 -3.96 -6.17 13.97
CA ASP A 18 -4.21 -4.89 14.65
C ASP A 18 -3.64 -3.66 13.92
N ALA A 19 -3.62 -3.71 12.58
CA ALA A 19 -3.20 -2.61 11.71
C ALA A 19 -4.39 -2.02 10.92
N PRO A 20 -5.36 -1.36 11.59
CA PRO A 20 -6.59 -0.90 10.94
C PRO A 20 -6.36 0.17 9.88
N ASP A 21 -5.42 1.11 10.10
CA ASP A 21 -5.14 2.20 9.15
C ASP A 21 -4.58 1.65 7.82
N VAL A 22 -3.69 0.65 7.89
CA VAL A 22 -3.14 -0.03 6.70
C VAL A 22 -4.22 -0.91 6.06
N ALA A 23 -5.03 -1.61 6.85
CA ALA A 23 -6.13 -2.41 6.33
C ALA A 23 -7.16 -1.56 5.55
N PHE A 24 -7.51 -0.37 6.05
CA PHE A 24 -8.44 0.53 5.37
C PHE A 24 -7.88 1.04 4.04
N THR A 25 -6.59 1.39 3.99
CA THR A 25 -5.96 1.84 2.75
C THR A 25 -5.87 0.72 1.71
N GLU A 26 -5.54 -0.51 2.10
CA GLU A 26 -5.53 -1.67 1.20
C GLU A 26 -6.95 -2.02 0.71
N ALA A 27 -7.95 -1.96 1.59
CA ALA A 27 -9.33 -2.19 1.20
C ALA A 27 -9.84 -1.13 0.22
N ALA A 28 -9.56 0.14 0.47
CA ALA A 28 -10.03 1.24 -0.36
C ALA A 28 -9.31 1.30 -1.72
N VAL A 29 -7.98 1.18 -1.73
CA VAL A 29 -7.16 1.36 -2.94
C VAL A 29 -6.97 0.04 -3.68
N GLY A 30 -6.50 -1.01 -3.00
CA GLY A 30 -6.19 -2.31 -3.58
C GLY A 30 -7.45 -3.05 -4.00
N ALA A 31 -8.35 -3.34 -3.05
CA ALA A 31 -9.59 -4.05 -3.36
C ALA A 31 -10.61 -3.15 -4.07
N GLY A 32 -10.71 -1.87 -3.70
CA GLY A 32 -11.68 -0.92 -4.22
C GLY A 32 -11.32 -0.28 -5.57
N ILE A 33 -10.64 0.87 -5.53
CA ILE A 33 -10.42 1.73 -6.71
C ILE A 33 -9.68 1.01 -7.83
N SER A 34 -8.64 0.22 -7.52
CA SER A 34 -7.88 -0.53 -8.53
C SER A 34 -8.76 -1.52 -9.29
N THR A 35 -9.67 -2.23 -8.60
CA THR A 35 -10.63 -3.12 -9.25
C THR A 35 -11.57 -2.35 -10.17
N VAL A 36 -12.08 -1.19 -9.74
CA VAL A 36 -12.95 -0.35 -10.58
C VAL A 36 -12.22 0.12 -11.83
N ILE A 37 -11.00 0.65 -11.70
CA ILE A 37 -10.19 1.11 -12.84
C ILE A 37 -9.85 -0.06 -13.77
N MET A 38 -9.50 -1.22 -13.23
CA MET A 38 -9.23 -2.42 -14.03
C MET A 38 -10.47 -2.85 -14.81
N LEU A 39 -11.65 -2.87 -14.19
CA LEU A 39 -12.92 -3.22 -14.87
C LEU A 39 -13.32 -2.16 -15.91
N ALA A 40 -13.14 -0.87 -15.62
CA ALA A 40 -13.35 0.20 -16.57
C ALA A 40 -12.38 0.13 -17.76
N THR A 41 -11.13 -0.27 -17.51
CA THR A 41 -10.16 -0.50 -18.58
C THR A 41 -10.58 -1.71 -19.42
N LEU A 42 -10.96 -2.82 -18.77
CA LEU A 42 -11.44 -4.02 -19.45
C LEU A 42 -12.67 -3.76 -20.31
N SER A 43 -13.61 -2.93 -19.84
CA SER A 43 -14.82 -2.57 -20.60
C SER A 43 -14.53 -1.74 -21.85
N LEU A 44 -13.37 -1.06 -21.88
CA LEU A 44 -12.88 -0.28 -23.02
C LEU A 44 -11.91 -1.07 -23.93
N THR A 45 -11.54 -2.29 -23.55
CA THR A 45 -10.62 -3.15 -24.32
C THR A 45 -11.35 -4.31 -25.01
N THR A 46 -10.62 -5.06 -25.85
CA THR A 46 -11.18 -6.19 -26.56
C THR A 46 -11.43 -7.39 -25.64
N ARG A 47 -12.39 -8.25 -26.01
CA ARG A 47 -12.74 -9.44 -25.22
C ARG A 47 -11.82 -10.64 -25.45
N GLU A 48 -11.01 -10.60 -26.49
CA GLU A 48 -10.09 -11.68 -26.85
C GLU A 48 -8.69 -11.44 -26.28
N GLU A 49 -8.18 -12.46 -25.59
CA GLU A 49 -6.80 -12.49 -25.13
C GLU A 49 -5.90 -13.04 -26.24
N LYS A 50 -4.71 -12.44 -26.41
CA LYS A 50 -3.71 -12.94 -27.35
C LYS A 50 -3.18 -14.28 -26.87
N VAL A 51 -3.18 -15.29 -27.76
CA VAL A 51 -2.66 -16.63 -27.45
C VAL A 51 -1.21 -16.54 -26.99
N CYS A 52 -0.97 -16.76 -25.70
CA CYS A 52 0.35 -16.78 -25.13
C CYS A 52 0.91 -18.21 -25.16
N ARG A 53 2.06 -18.40 -25.82
CA ARG A 53 2.80 -19.65 -25.73
C ARG A 53 3.41 -19.75 -24.33
N PHE A 54 3.22 -20.89 -23.66
CA PHE A 54 3.85 -21.13 -22.37
C PHE A 54 5.37 -20.98 -22.48
N ARG A 55 5.94 -20.07 -21.68
CA ARG A 55 7.38 -19.84 -21.62
C ARG A 55 7.86 -20.25 -20.24
N VAL A 56 8.77 -21.23 -20.20
CA VAL A 56 9.33 -21.75 -18.95
C VAL A 56 10.22 -20.72 -18.25
N LEU A 57 10.90 -19.85 -19.03
CA LEU A 57 11.84 -18.88 -18.47
C LEU A 57 11.18 -17.84 -17.54
N PRO A 58 10.09 -17.12 -17.92
CA PRO A 58 9.38 -16.23 -16.99
C PRO A 58 8.86 -16.95 -15.74
N LEU A 59 8.38 -18.19 -15.89
CA LEU A 59 7.92 -18.97 -14.75
C LEU A 59 9.07 -19.29 -13.80
N LEU A 60 10.22 -19.73 -14.32
CA LEU A 60 11.42 -20.00 -13.52
C LEU A 60 11.87 -18.75 -12.78
N VAL A 61 11.87 -17.58 -13.44
CA VAL A 61 12.20 -16.30 -12.80
C VAL A 61 11.25 -15.99 -11.65
N VAL A 62 9.93 -16.11 -11.85
CA VAL A 62 8.94 -15.86 -10.78
C VAL A 62 9.12 -16.82 -9.60
N VAL A 63 9.32 -18.11 -9.89
CA VAL A 63 9.53 -19.13 -8.84
C VAL A 63 10.85 -18.89 -8.08
N ALA A 64 11.92 -18.56 -8.79
CA ALA A 64 13.21 -18.25 -8.18
C ALA A 64 13.13 -17.01 -7.28
N THR A 65 12.49 -15.93 -7.76
CA THR A 65 12.27 -14.73 -6.95
C THR A 65 11.38 -15.02 -5.74
N GLY A 66 10.30 -15.79 -5.92
CA GLY A 66 9.43 -16.20 -4.82
C GLY A 66 10.17 -17.03 -3.77
N ALA A 67 11.01 -17.99 -4.20
CA ALA A 67 11.84 -18.79 -3.30
C ALA A 67 12.86 -17.94 -2.55
N ALA A 68 13.48 -16.95 -3.22
CA ALA A 68 14.40 -16.02 -2.59
C ALA A 68 13.71 -15.15 -1.52
N LEU A 69 12.48 -14.67 -1.80
CA LEU A 69 11.68 -13.93 -0.81
C LEU A 69 11.31 -14.80 0.39
N VAL A 70 10.86 -16.04 0.17
CA VAL A 70 10.57 -16.99 1.26
C VAL A 70 11.83 -17.31 2.07
N TYR A 71 12.97 -17.51 1.42
CA TYR A 71 14.24 -17.72 2.10
C TYR A 71 14.61 -16.52 2.99
N ALA A 72 14.42 -15.29 2.51
CA ALA A 72 14.68 -14.09 3.29
C ALA A 72 13.78 -13.97 4.54
N THR A 73 12.55 -14.51 4.50
CA THR A 73 11.66 -14.51 5.69
C THR A 73 12.16 -15.41 6.82
N LEU A 74 13.07 -16.35 6.55
CA LEU A 74 13.63 -17.22 7.59
C LEU A 74 14.59 -16.47 8.54
N ASP A 75 15.13 -15.33 8.11
CA ASP A 75 16.00 -14.47 8.91
C ASP A 75 15.23 -13.40 9.70
N MET A 76 13.90 -13.33 9.52
CA MET A 76 13.06 -12.37 10.24
C MET A 76 12.84 -12.82 11.69
N PRO A 77 12.71 -11.86 12.64
CA PRO A 77 12.31 -12.17 14.00
C PRO A 77 11.00 -12.94 14.04
N VAL A 78 10.86 -13.82 15.04
CA VAL A 78 9.62 -14.56 15.26
C VAL A 78 8.50 -13.57 15.51
N HIS A 79 7.32 -13.87 14.97
CA HIS A 79 6.16 -13.01 15.14
C HIS A 79 5.84 -12.79 16.63
N GLY A 80 5.72 -11.53 17.05
CA GLY A 80 5.44 -11.14 18.42
C GLY A 80 6.64 -11.15 19.37
N ASP A 81 7.87 -11.35 18.88
CA ASP A 81 9.08 -11.27 19.71
C ASP A 81 9.30 -9.84 20.26
N PRO A 82 9.22 -9.59 21.58
CA PRO A 82 9.44 -8.27 22.16
C PRO A 82 10.86 -7.73 21.95
N ALA A 83 11.82 -8.62 21.69
CA ALA A 83 13.22 -8.27 21.42
C ALA A 83 13.48 -8.01 19.93
N ALA A 84 12.44 -8.05 19.07
CA ALA A 84 12.61 -7.72 17.67
C ALA A 84 13.14 -6.28 17.51
N PRO A 85 14.13 -6.04 16.62
CA PRO A 85 14.75 -4.72 16.47
C PRO A 85 13.76 -3.57 16.22
N ALA A 86 12.63 -3.86 15.57
CA ALA A 86 11.55 -2.89 15.30
C ALA A 86 10.85 -2.38 16.58
N HIS A 87 10.89 -3.12 17.69
CA HIS A 87 10.27 -2.72 18.96
C HIS A 87 11.26 -2.02 19.90
N LEU A 88 12.56 -2.13 19.65
CA LEU A 88 13.60 -1.62 20.54
C LEU A 88 13.97 -0.16 20.28
N HIS A 89 13.80 0.30 19.05
CA HIS A 89 14.23 1.62 18.62
C HIS A 89 13.05 2.36 18.00
N VAL A 90 12.84 3.61 18.40
CA VAL A 90 11.74 4.54 18.02
C VAL A 90 10.31 4.14 18.41
N ALA A 91 9.94 2.86 18.34
CA ALA A 91 8.58 2.43 18.67
C ALA A 91 8.16 2.79 20.13
N PRO A 92 9.01 2.62 21.16
CA PRO A 92 8.65 3.02 22.53
C PRO A 92 8.40 4.53 22.67
N GLU A 93 9.18 5.34 21.96
CA GLU A 93 9.08 6.80 21.99
C GLU A 93 7.78 7.28 21.32
N TYR A 94 7.47 6.77 20.12
CA TYR A 94 6.21 7.10 19.43
C TYR A 94 4.96 6.72 20.23
N ILE A 95 5.02 5.63 20.99
CA ILE A 95 3.91 5.19 21.84
C ILE A 95 3.79 6.09 23.08
N ALA A 96 4.92 6.41 23.73
CA ALA A 96 4.94 7.24 24.93
C ALA A 96 4.43 8.68 24.67
N ASP A 97 4.69 9.23 23.49
CA ASP A 97 4.25 10.59 23.12
C ASP A 97 2.75 10.68 22.74
N VAL A 98 2.06 9.54 22.60
CA VAL A 98 0.63 9.47 22.22
C VAL A 98 -0.25 8.89 23.33
N VAL A 99 0.27 7.92 24.10
CA VAL A 99 -0.47 7.25 25.17
C VAL A 99 -0.30 8.02 26.49
N PRO A 100 -1.40 8.43 27.16
CA PRO A 100 -1.30 9.12 28.45
C PRO A 100 -0.62 8.27 29.51
N THR A 101 0.43 8.82 30.12
CA THR A 101 1.04 8.25 31.34
C THR A 101 0.02 8.31 32.49
N PRO A 102 0.03 7.38 33.47
CA PRO A 102 -0.89 7.41 34.62
C PRO A 102 -0.92 8.74 35.40
N ASP A 103 0.14 9.54 35.27
CA ASP A 103 0.31 10.85 35.91
C ASP A 103 -0.34 12.02 35.14
N GLY A 104 -0.98 11.75 33.99
CA GLY A 104 -1.80 12.72 33.25
C GLY A 104 -1.04 13.65 32.30
N GLU A 105 0.28 13.55 32.20
CA GLU A 105 1.06 14.27 31.20
C GLU A 105 1.06 13.52 29.86
N VAL A 106 0.43 14.12 28.86
CA VAL A 106 0.53 13.75 27.44
C VAL A 106 1.42 14.79 26.79
N LEU A 107 2.60 14.40 26.32
CA LEU A 107 3.54 15.33 25.72
C LEU A 107 3.53 15.23 24.18
N GLN A 108 3.48 16.43 23.58
CA GLN A 108 4.02 16.86 22.28
C GLN A 108 3.15 16.87 21.01
N VAL A 109 2.38 15.84 20.65
CA VAL A 109 1.77 15.82 19.28
C VAL A 109 0.27 16.15 19.23
N GLY A 110 -0.50 15.88 20.30
CA GLY A 110 -1.92 16.21 20.37
C GLY A 110 -2.84 15.39 19.45
N ILE A 111 -2.31 14.31 18.85
CA ILE A 111 -3.04 13.39 17.97
C ILE A 111 -3.13 12.02 18.66
N PRO A 112 -4.34 11.48 18.93
CA PRO A 112 -4.50 10.27 19.74
C PRO A 112 -4.23 8.95 18.97
N ASN A 113 -4.17 8.98 17.64
CA ASN A 113 -3.85 7.81 16.82
C ASN A 113 -2.34 7.79 16.53
N VAL A 114 -1.66 6.72 16.96
CA VAL A 114 -0.20 6.57 16.84
C VAL A 114 0.28 6.61 15.39
N VAL A 115 -0.42 5.93 14.48
CA VAL A 115 -0.05 5.90 13.05
C VAL A 115 -0.15 7.30 12.44
N THR A 116 -1.24 8.01 12.69
CA THR A 116 -1.44 9.39 12.22
C THR A 116 -0.40 10.34 12.83
N ALA A 117 -0.09 10.20 14.11
CA ALA A 117 0.96 11.00 14.76
C ALA A 117 2.33 10.76 14.11
N VAL A 118 2.70 9.51 13.82
CA VAL A 118 3.94 9.19 13.11
C VAL A 118 3.94 9.76 11.70
N LEU A 119 2.90 9.52 10.90
CA LEU A 119 2.85 9.95 9.50
C LEU A 119 2.76 11.46 9.33
N ALA A 120 2.06 12.18 10.23
CA ALA A 120 1.87 13.61 10.13
C ALA A 120 2.98 14.42 10.79
N SER A 121 3.57 13.94 11.89
CA SER A 121 4.49 14.71 12.73
C SER A 121 5.93 14.23 12.64
N TYR A 122 6.21 12.96 12.95
CA TYR A 122 7.61 12.45 12.93
C TYR A 122 8.13 12.20 11.52
N ARG A 123 7.28 11.66 10.64
CA ARG A 123 7.60 11.28 9.26
C ARG A 123 6.77 12.06 8.24
N GLY A 124 6.37 13.29 8.59
CA GLY A 124 5.60 14.18 7.72
C GLY A 124 6.25 14.46 6.36
N TYR A 125 7.58 14.48 6.30
CA TYR A 125 8.30 14.66 5.03
C TYR A 125 8.13 13.47 4.07
N ASP A 126 8.08 12.24 4.59
CA ASP A 126 7.82 11.05 3.76
C ASP A 126 6.40 11.13 3.17
N THR A 127 5.40 11.46 4.01
CA THR A 127 3.99 11.63 3.61
C THR A 127 3.81 12.79 2.60
N LEU A 128 4.55 13.89 2.75
CA LEU A 128 4.55 14.98 1.76
C LEU A 128 5.08 14.48 0.42
N GLY A 129 6.16 13.69 0.43
CA GLY A 129 6.72 13.05 -0.76
C GLY A 129 5.71 12.13 -1.45
N GLU A 130 5.03 11.26 -0.69
CA GLU A 130 3.97 10.39 -1.20
C GLU A 130 2.84 11.20 -1.87
N THR A 131 2.41 12.30 -1.24
CA THR A 131 1.36 13.18 -1.78
C THR A 131 1.79 13.79 -3.11
N VAL A 132 3.04 14.24 -3.23
CA VAL A 132 3.59 14.78 -4.48
C VAL A 132 3.62 13.71 -5.57
N VAL A 133 3.99 12.47 -5.25
CA VAL A 133 4.00 11.36 -6.22
C VAL A 133 2.59 11.06 -6.74
N ILE A 134 1.61 10.92 -5.85
CA ILE A 134 0.21 10.63 -6.24
C ILE A 134 -0.38 11.79 -7.05
N PHE A 135 -0.14 13.03 -6.64
CA PHE A 135 -0.58 14.21 -7.38
C PHE A 135 0.01 14.22 -8.79
N THR A 136 1.32 13.98 -8.91
CA THR A 136 2.02 13.95 -10.22
C THR A 136 1.48 12.84 -11.11
N ALA A 137 1.24 11.64 -10.56
CA ALA A 137 0.63 10.53 -11.29
C ALA A 137 -0.77 10.89 -11.79
N GLY A 138 -1.60 11.53 -10.95
CA GLY A 138 -2.92 12.01 -11.34
C GLY A 138 -2.89 13.00 -12.50
N VAL A 139 -2.01 14.01 -12.43
CA VAL A 139 -1.80 14.98 -13.52
C VAL A 139 -1.34 14.27 -14.80
N ALA A 140 -0.39 13.34 -14.70
CA ALA A 140 0.10 12.58 -15.85
C ALA A 140 -1.02 11.78 -16.54
N VAL A 141 -1.87 11.08 -15.76
CA VAL A 141 -3.03 10.34 -16.30
C VAL A 141 -4.02 11.29 -16.98
N MET A 142 -4.33 12.44 -16.37
CA MET A 142 -5.22 13.44 -16.97
C MET A 142 -4.69 13.97 -18.31
N LEU A 143 -3.37 14.22 -18.39
CA LEU A 143 -2.73 14.67 -19.63
C LEU A 143 -2.77 13.59 -20.72
N LEU A 144 -2.54 12.32 -20.36
CA LEU A 144 -2.59 11.19 -21.30
C LEU A 144 -4.00 10.92 -21.85
N LEU A 145 -5.02 11.09 -21.02
CA LEU A 145 -6.42 10.86 -21.42
C LEU A 145 -7.06 12.05 -22.16
N ARG A 146 -6.34 13.17 -22.31
CA ARG A 146 -6.84 14.35 -23.01
C ARG A 146 -7.02 14.05 -24.50
N ARG A 147 -8.27 14.03 -24.96
CA ARG A 147 -8.61 13.84 -26.38
C ARG A 147 -8.20 15.08 -27.20
N PRO A 148 -7.46 14.94 -28.31
CA PRO A 148 -7.25 16.03 -29.24
C PRO A 148 -8.60 16.51 -29.79
N ARG A 149 -8.81 17.83 -29.85
CA ARG A 149 -9.96 18.42 -30.52
C ARG A 149 -9.86 18.02 -31.99
N ARG A 150 -10.84 17.28 -32.52
CA ARG A 150 -10.99 17.11 -33.97
C ARG A 150 -11.20 18.51 -34.53
N GLU A 151 -10.22 19.01 -35.28
CA GLU A 151 -10.45 20.11 -36.19
C GLU A 151 -11.34 19.52 -37.29
N ASP A 152 -12.62 19.88 -37.26
CA ASP A 152 -13.52 19.62 -38.36
C ASP A 152 -13.00 20.43 -39.54
N GLU A 153 -12.32 19.77 -40.48
CA GLU A 153 -11.97 20.34 -41.78
C GLU A 153 -13.29 20.68 -42.50
N SER A 154 -13.59 21.97 -42.56
CA SER A 154 -14.70 22.58 -43.30
C SER A 154 -14.39 22.71 -44.79
#